data_AF-A0A0M9DQ12-F1
#
_entry.id   AF-A0A0M9DQ12-F1
#
_cell.length_a   1.000
_cell.length_b   1.000
_cell.length_c   1.000
_cell.angle_alpha   90.00
_cell.angle_beta   90.00
_cell.angle_gamma   90.00
#
_symmetry.space_group_name_H-M   'P 1'
#
loop_
_entity.id
_entity.type
_entity.pdbx_description
1 polymer ?
#
loop_
_entity_poly.entity_id
_entity_poly.type
_entity_poly.pdbx_seq_one_letter_code
_entity_poly.pdbx_strand_id
1 'polypeptide(L)'
;MKTQYLEELKFLRKRIPIPISQAVSLLNEYQGNTDIIQKIFKEQCIQEIIEATDCSWEIAEEAYRYTRYDITKAITLVIEDEFDRNYVFHSEITKEKLEIVRDWLNWMTDYHYWELPLSLTETTNIVIDILTHLKDFDELKNILNSNPILDEKTFNLYKDKLDKALSRHWRNLNRDFE
;
A
#
# COMPACT_ATOMS: atom_id res chain seq x y z
N MET A 1 2.27 41.39 -13.92
CA MET A 1 2.01 40.50 -12.77
C MET A 1 1.51 39.10 -13.17
N LYS A 2 0.46 38.94 -14.00
CA LYS A 2 -0.06 37.59 -14.35
C LYS A 2 0.94 36.62 -15.02
N THR A 3 1.86 37.12 -15.85
CA THR A 3 2.80 36.27 -16.61
C THR A 3 3.87 35.62 -15.73
N GLN A 4 4.46 36.39 -14.81
CA GLN A 4 5.51 35.93 -13.90
C GLN A 4 5.00 34.84 -12.93
N TYR A 5 3.78 35.01 -12.40
CA TYR A 5 3.16 34.04 -11.49
C TYR A 5 2.93 32.67 -12.14
N LEU A 6 2.55 32.65 -13.43
CA LEU A 6 2.40 31.40 -14.19
C LEU A 6 3.74 30.71 -14.47
N GLU A 7 4.81 31.48 -14.62
CA GLU A 7 6.17 30.96 -14.79
C GLU A 7 6.69 30.36 -13.48
N GLU A 8 6.49 31.03 -12.35
CA GLU A 8 6.84 30.53 -11.01
C GLU A 8 6.08 29.24 -10.67
N LEU A 9 4.77 29.17 -10.96
CA LEU A 9 3.98 27.96 -10.78
C LEU A 9 4.48 26.79 -11.65
N LYS A 10 4.81 27.06 -12.92
CA LYS A 10 5.38 26.04 -13.83
C LYS A 10 6.75 25.58 -13.35
N PHE A 11 7.57 26.49 -12.85
CA PHE A 11 8.89 26.18 -12.31
C PHE A 11 8.79 25.27 -11.08
N LEU A 12 7.92 25.62 -10.13
CA LEU A 12 7.69 24.87 -8.89
C LEU A 12 7.24 23.43 -9.20
N ARG A 13 6.23 23.27 -10.07
CA ARG A 13 5.64 21.97 -10.42
C ARG A 13 6.55 21.07 -11.27
N LYS A 14 7.60 21.62 -11.89
CA LYS A 14 8.65 20.81 -12.55
C LYS A 14 9.59 20.14 -11.55
N ARG A 15 9.70 20.67 -10.33
CA ARG A 15 10.64 20.19 -9.31
C ARG A 15 10.01 19.29 -8.28
N ILE A 16 8.75 19.55 -7.93
CA ILE A 16 8.00 18.81 -6.90
C ILE A 16 6.56 18.56 -7.39
N PRO A 17 5.98 17.39 -7.15
CA PRO A 17 4.61 17.06 -7.56
C PRO A 17 3.59 17.69 -6.60
N ILE A 18 3.61 19.02 -6.51
CA ILE A 18 2.70 19.79 -5.66
C ILE A 18 1.35 20.02 -6.35
N PRO A 19 0.21 19.86 -5.64
CA PRO A 19 -1.12 20.21 -6.14
C PRO A 19 -1.21 21.70 -6.51
N ILE A 20 -1.96 22.02 -7.57
CA ILE A 20 -2.09 23.40 -8.06
C ILE A 20 -2.63 24.34 -6.98
N SER A 21 -3.69 23.91 -6.26
CA SER A 21 -4.31 24.70 -5.20
C SER A 21 -3.31 25.07 -4.11
N GLN A 22 -2.51 24.09 -3.66
CA GLN A 22 -1.51 24.28 -2.62
C GLN A 22 -0.33 25.13 -3.11
N ALA A 23 0.14 24.89 -4.34
CA ALA A 23 1.17 25.72 -4.97
C ALA A 23 0.76 27.18 -5.07
N VAL A 24 -0.50 27.45 -5.46
CA VAL A 24 -1.06 28.80 -5.52
C VAL A 24 -1.12 29.44 -4.13
N SER A 25 -1.55 28.69 -3.11
CA SER A 25 -1.57 29.21 -1.73
C SER A 25 -0.18 29.62 -1.25
N LEU A 26 0.81 28.74 -1.42
CA LEU A 26 2.17 28.98 -0.97
C LEU A 26 2.87 30.10 -1.78
N LEU A 27 2.59 30.22 -3.08
CA LEU A 27 3.12 31.33 -3.88
C LEU A 27 2.61 32.70 -3.39
N ASN A 28 1.36 32.79 -2.95
CA ASN A 28 0.82 34.02 -2.37
C ASN A 28 1.42 34.31 -0.99
N GLU A 29 1.55 33.29 -0.14
CA GLU A 29 2.07 33.42 1.22
C GLU A 29 3.55 33.84 1.24
N TYR A 30 4.37 33.22 0.39
CA TYR A 30 5.83 33.45 0.33
C TYR A 30 6.25 34.39 -0.82
N GLN A 31 5.31 35.20 -1.32
CA GLN A 31 5.56 36.26 -2.32
C GLN A 31 6.34 35.78 -3.55
N GLY A 32 6.01 34.58 -4.07
CA GLY A 32 6.66 34.01 -5.24
C GLY A 32 8.05 33.39 -5.00
N ASN A 33 8.52 33.32 -3.74
CA ASN A 33 9.83 32.73 -3.43
C ASN A 33 9.80 31.19 -3.55
N THR A 34 10.05 30.69 -4.76
CA THR A 34 9.95 29.26 -5.09
C THR A 34 10.92 28.36 -4.32
N ASP A 35 12.08 28.85 -3.90
CA ASP A 35 13.06 28.05 -3.14
C ASP A 35 12.57 27.79 -1.71
N ILE A 36 12.00 28.81 -1.05
CA ILE A 36 11.40 28.67 0.28
C ILE A 36 10.21 27.72 0.22
N ILE A 37 9.34 27.89 -0.79
CA ILE A 37 8.16 27.03 -0.97
C ILE A 37 8.58 25.59 -1.19
N GLN A 38 9.61 25.34 -2.01
CA GLN A 38 10.11 23.99 -2.24
C GLN A 38 10.59 23.34 -0.95
N LYS A 39 11.31 24.08 -0.10
CA LYS A 39 11.81 23.58 1.19
C LYS A 39 10.65 23.23 2.12
N ILE A 40 9.74 24.18 2.35
CA ILE A 40 8.61 24.00 3.28
C ILE A 40 7.71 22.85 2.83
N PHE A 41 7.39 22.78 1.53
CA PHE A 41 6.55 21.71 1.02
C PHE A 41 7.20 20.33 1.16
N LYS A 42 8.51 20.23 0.94
CA LYS A 42 9.23 18.97 1.16
C LYS A 42 9.21 18.56 2.64
N GLU A 43 9.45 19.50 3.55
CA GLU A 43 9.39 19.25 5.00
C GLU A 43 7.99 18.78 5.42
N GLN A 44 6.93 19.40 4.89
CA GLN A 44 5.54 18.96 5.12
C GLN A 44 5.29 17.53 4.63
N CYS A 45 5.76 17.18 3.42
CA CYS A 45 5.59 15.82 2.90
C CYS A 45 6.38 14.78 3.71
N ILE A 46 7.59 15.12 4.17
CA ILE A 46 8.38 14.23 5.02
C ILE A 46 7.66 14.00 6.35
N GLN A 47 7.11 15.06 6.95
CA GLN A 47 6.32 14.97 8.17
C GLN A 47 5.09 14.08 8.00
N GLU A 48 4.36 14.20 6.88
CA GLU A 48 3.21 13.35 6.58
C GLU A 48 3.61 11.87 6.40
N ILE A 49 4.77 11.59 5.82
CA ILE A 49 5.31 10.22 5.74
C ILE A 49 5.61 9.69 7.13
N ILE A 50 6.26 10.48 7.99
CA ILE A 50 6.55 10.11 9.38
C ILE A 50 5.25 9.81 10.13
N GLU A 51 4.25 10.69 10.06
CA GLU A 51 2.97 10.50 10.73
C GLU A 51 2.20 9.26 10.24
N ALA A 52 2.36 8.89 8.97
CA ALA A 52 1.72 7.72 8.39
C ALA A 52 2.44 6.39 8.70
N THR A 53 3.70 6.43 9.11
CA THR A 53 4.57 5.24 9.17
C THR A 53 5.37 5.09 10.46
N ASP A 54 5.36 6.09 11.33
CA ASP A 54 6.15 6.20 12.56
C ASP A 54 7.67 6.02 12.38
N CYS A 55 8.19 6.23 11.15
CA CYS A 55 9.63 6.14 10.87
C CYS A 55 10.41 7.40 11.27
N SER A 56 11.75 7.34 11.24
CA SER A 56 12.59 8.51 11.48
C SER A 56 12.59 9.47 10.28
N TRP A 57 12.99 10.72 10.53
CA TRP A 57 13.13 11.74 9.48
C TRP A 57 14.03 11.28 8.33
N GLU A 58 15.17 10.66 8.65
CA GLU A 58 16.14 10.22 7.67
C GLU A 58 15.55 9.15 6.72
N ILE A 59 14.78 8.20 7.27
CA ILE A 59 14.11 7.15 6.49
C ILE A 59 13.03 7.77 5.60
N ALA A 60 12.20 8.67 6.15
CA ALA A 60 11.16 9.35 5.39
C ALA A 60 11.73 10.21 4.25
N GLU A 61 12.81 10.96 4.51
CA GLU A 61 13.48 11.78 3.50
C GLU A 61 14.09 10.93 2.38
N GLU A 62 14.78 9.84 2.74
CA GLU A 62 15.38 8.93 1.77
C GLU A 62 14.32 8.27 0.89
N ALA A 63 13.25 7.74 1.49
CA ALA A 63 12.13 7.15 0.77
C ALA A 63 11.48 8.16 -0.18
N TYR A 64 11.20 9.38 0.30
CA TYR A 64 10.60 10.43 -0.49
C TYR A 64 11.46 10.83 -1.69
N ARG A 65 12.78 10.92 -1.50
CA ARG A 65 13.73 11.18 -2.58
C ARG A 65 13.76 10.03 -3.58
N TYR A 66 13.82 8.78 -3.10
CA TYR A 66 13.88 7.57 -3.92
C TYR A 66 12.63 7.42 -4.81
N THR A 67 11.45 7.76 -4.29
CA THR A 67 10.18 7.70 -5.04
C THR A 67 9.94 8.92 -5.93
N ARG A 68 10.97 9.76 -6.16
CA ARG A 68 10.89 10.98 -6.97
C ARG A 68 9.85 11.97 -6.43
N TYR A 69 9.80 12.10 -5.11
CA TYR A 69 8.91 12.98 -4.37
C TYR A 69 7.42 12.60 -4.49
N ASP A 70 7.11 11.33 -4.73
CA ASP A 70 5.74 10.79 -4.69
C ASP A 70 5.44 10.29 -3.27
N ILE A 71 4.59 11.02 -2.55
CA ILE A 71 4.30 10.77 -1.14
C ILE A 71 3.63 9.41 -0.91
N THR A 72 2.65 9.05 -1.73
CA THR A 72 1.93 7.77 -1.60
C THR A 72 2.88 6.60 -1.81
N LYS A 73 3.79 6.70 -2.78
CA LYS A 73 4.82 5.69 -2.99
C LYS A 73 5.83 5.65 -1.85
N ALA A 74 6.21 6.80 -1.29
CA ALA A 74 7.16 6.85 -0.18
C ALA A 74 6.61 6.17 1.07
N ILE A 75 5.36 6.48 1.44
CA ILE A 75 4.64 5.80 2.54
C ILE A 75 4.59 4.30 2.30
N THR A 76 4.20 3.88 1.08
CA THR A 76 4.12 2.46 0.73
C THR A 76 5.48 1.77 0.86
N LEU A 77 6.56 2.42 0.39
CA LEU A 77 7.91 1.88 0.45
C LEU A 77 8.38 1.68 1.89
N VAL A 78 8.17 2.67 2.78
CA VAL A 78 8.58 2.57 4.19
C VAL A 78 7.81 1.45 4.90
N ILE A 79 6.49 1.37 4.70
CA ILE A 79 5.67 0.30 5.28
C ILE A 79 6.14 -1.08 4.80
N GLU A 80 6.48 -1.21 3.52
CA GLU A 80 6.96 -2.47 2.95
C GLU A 80 8.34 -2.86 3.48
N ASP A 81 9.26 -1.91 3.58
CA ASP A 81 10.60 -2.16 4.10
C ASP A 81 10.56 -2.55 5.59
N GLU A 82 9.72 -1.89 6.38
CA GLU A 82 9.53 -2.22 7.79
C GLU A 82 8.90 -3.60 7.99
N PHE A 83 7.93 -3.96 7.14
CA PHE A 83 7.36 -5.30 7.16
C PHE A 83 8.40 -6.37 6.80
N ASP A 84 9.17 -6.14 5.74
CA ASP A 84 10.20 -7.08 5.29
C ASP A 84 11.31 -7.26 6.36
N ARG A 85 11.73 -6.18 7.03
CA ARG A 85 12.70 -6.23 8.15
C ARG A 85 12.19 -7.05 9.34
N ASN A 86 10.90 -6.96 9.62
CA ASN A 86 10.27 -7.65 10.76
C ASN A 86 9.53 -8.92 10.34
N TYR A 87 9.82 -9.44 9.14
CA TYR A 87 9.13 -10.62 8.62
C TYR A 87 9.42 -11.84 9.50
N VAL A 88 8.35 -12.42 10.07
CA VAL A 88 8.44 -13.67 10.82
C VAL A 88 8.04 -14.81 9.89
N PHE A 89 8.94 -15.78 9.75
CA PHE A 89 8.63 -16.99 9.02
C PHE A 89 7.59 -17.82 9.76
N HIS A 90 6.52 -18.17 9.04
CA HIS A 90 5.50 -19.09 9.50
C HIS A 90 5.66 -20.38 8.71
N SER A 91 6.07 -21.47 9.39
CA SER A 91 6.22 -22.81 8.78
C SER A 91 4.95 -23.29 8.10
N GLU A 92 3.81 -22.77 8.54
CA GLU A 92 2.48 -23.09 8.08
C GLU A 92 2.15 -22.42 6.73
N ILE A 93 2.83 -21.32 6.37
CA ILE A 93 2.69 -20.62 5.09
C ILE A 93 3.71 -21.19 4.09
N THR A 94 3.29 -22.20 3.33
CA THR A 94 4.12 -22.82 2.28
C THR A 94 3.84 -22.22 0.90
N LYS A 95 4.77 -22.40 -0.04
CA LYS A 95 4.57 -21.99 -1.45
C LYS A 95 3.31 -22.62 -2.05
N GLU A 96 3.11 -23.92 -1.84
CA GLU A 96 1.92 -24.65 -2.29
C GLU A 96 0.62 -24.03 -1.77
N LYS A 97 0.54 -23.72 -0.47
CA LYS A 97 -0.65 -23.05 0.08
C LYS A 97 -0.85 -21.65 -0.50
N LEU A 98 0.22 -20.89 -0.71
CA LEU A 98 0.12 -19.57 -1.33
C LEU A 98 -0.37 -19.64 -2.79
N GLU A 99 0.04 -20.66 -3.55
CA GLU A 99 -0.49 -20.91 -4.91
C GLU A 99 -1.99 -21.20 -4.86
N ILE A 100 -2.43 -22.08 -3.95
CA ILE A 100 -3.85 -22.40 -3.77
C ILE A 100 -4.68 -21.15 -3.44
N VAL A 101 -4.21 -20.28 -2.55
CA VAL A 101 -4.93 -19.04 -2.22
C VAL A 101 -4.92 -18.04 -3.39
N ARG A 102 -3.85 -17.99 -4.18
CA ARG A 102 -3.81 -17.17 -5.41
C ARG A 102 -4.79 -17.67 -6.46
N ASP A 103 -4.85 -18.97 -6.69
CA ASP A 103 -5.81 -19.57 -7.61
C ASP A 103 -7.24 -19.31 -7.15
N TRP A 104 -7.50 -19.43 -5.84
CA TRP A 104 -8.78 -19.04 -5.26
C TRP A 104 -9.11 -17.56 -5.51
N LEU A 105 -8.16 -16.65 -5.33
CA LEU A 105 -8.33 -15.20 -5.60
C LEU A 105 -8.66 -14.93 -7.08
N ASN A 106 -7.96 -15.60 -7.99
CA ASN A 106 -8.19 -15.52 -9.43
C ASN A 106 -9.57 -16.07 -9.78
N TRP A 107 -9.96 -17.21 -9.22
CA TRP A 107 -11.29 -17.79 -9.46
C TRP A 107 -12.41 -16.87 -9.00
N MET A 108 -12.29 -16.28 -7.81
CA MET A 108 -13.26 -15.31 -7.30
C MET A 108 -13.34 -14.05 -8.17
N THR A 109 -12.22 -13.64 -8.79
CA THR A 109 -12.15 -12.48 -9.67
C THR A 109 -12.73 -12.74 -11.06
N ASP A 110 -12.29 -13.82 -11.72
CA ASP A 110 -12.48 -14.03 -13.16
C ASP A 110 -13.82 -14.66 -13.50
N TYR A 111 -14.42 -15.38 -12.55
CA TYR A 111 -15.63 -16.18 -12.80
C TYR A 111 -16.83 -15.73 -11.96
N HIS A 112 -16.73 -14.61 -11.23
CA HIS A 112 -17.83 -14.04 -10.46
C HIS A 112 -18.49 -15.04 -9.48
N TYR A 113 -17.68 -15.94 -8.90
CA TYR A 113 -18.13 -17.05 -8.06
C TYR A 113 -18.68 -16.67 -6.67
N TRP A 114 -18.86 -15.38 -6.38
CA TRP A 114 -19.51 -14.90 -5.15
C TRP A 114 -20.97 -15.35 -5.00
N GLU A 115 -21.58 -15.96 -6.03
CA GLU A 115 -22.93 -16.54 -5.98
C GLU A 115 -22.95 -18.03 -5.62
N LEU A 116 -21.81 -18.70 -5.59
CA LEU A 116 -21.74 -20.11 -5.19
C LEU A 116 -21.50 -20.24 -3.69
N PRO A 117 -22.09 -21.27 -3.05
CA PRO A 117 -21.66 -21.66 -1.73
C PRO A 117 -20.15 -21.96 -1.78
N LEU A 118 -19.36 -21.19 -1.03
CA LEU A 118 -18.08 -21.60 -0.48
C LEU A 118 -18.33 -22.75 0.52
N SER A 119 -19.04 -23.79 0.11
CA SER A 119 -19.20 -25.01 0.90
C SER A 119 -17.80 -25.52 1.17
N LEU A 120 -17.33 -25.41 2.42
CA LEU A 120 -16.00 -25.73 2.95
C LEU A 120 -15.18 -26.66 2.02
N THR A 121 -14.65 -26.11 0.93
CA THR A 121 -13.78 -26.86 0.05
C THR A 121 -12.45 -26.92 0.74
N GLU A 122 -11.65 -27.92 0.40
CA GLU A 122 -10.26 -27.99 0.84
C GLU A 122 -9.53 -26.67 0.56
N THR A 123 -9.82 -26.04 -0.58
CA THR A 123 -9.36 -24.70 -0.94
C THR A 123 -9.77 -23.62 0.08
N THR A 124 -11.06 -23.51 0.44
CA THR A 124 -11.53 -22.50 1.41
C THR A 124 -10.90 -22.72 2.79
N ASN A 125 -10.71 -23.97 3.21
CA ASN A 125 -10.02 -24.27 4.48
C ASN A 125 -8.55 -23.81 4.44
N ILE A 126 -7.85 -24.01 3.33
CA ILE A 126 -6.47 -23.51 3.14
C ILE A 126 -6.44 -21.98 3.14
N VAL A 127 -7.43 -21.31 2.53
CA VAL A 127 -7.55 -19.85 2.59
C VAL A 127 -7.71 -19.40 4.05
N ILE A 128 -8.65 -19.97 4.80
CA ILE A 128 -8.88 -19.65 6.22
C ILE A 128 -7.61 -19.89 7.07
N ASP A 129 -6.91 -20.99 6.83
CA ASP A 129 -5.64 -21.32 7.49
C ASP A 129 -4.59 -20.23 7.26
N ILE A 130 -4.35 -19.84 6.00
CA ILE A 130 -3.44 -18.74 5.67
C ILE A 130 -3.88 -17.43 6.31
N LEU A 131 -5.17 -17.07 6.25
CA LEU A 131 -5.68 -15.84 6.87
C LEU A 131 -5.46 -15.79 8.38
N THR A 132 -5.32 -16.94 9.05
CA THR A 132 -5.02 -16.99 10.50
C THR A 132 -3.63 -16.43 10.82
N HIS A 133 -2.71 -16.47 9.85
CA HIS A 133 -1.36 -15.96 9.99
C HIS A 133 -1.18 -14.54 9.45
N LEU A 134 -2.16 -14.02 8.70
CA LEU A 134 -2.12 -12.67 8.16
C LEU A 134 -2.80 -11.69 9.11
N LYS A 135 -2.02 -10.75 9.64
CA LYS A 135 -2.57 -9.60 10.37
C LYS A 135 -3.56 -8.84 9.45
N ASP A 136 -4.65 -8.35 10.02
CA ASP A 136 -5.71 -7.57 9.35
C ASP A 136 -6.78 -8.37 8.55
N PHE A 137 -6.77 -9.71 8.59
CA PHE A 137 -7.77 -10.53 7.89
C PHE A 137 -8.75 -11.28 8.82
N ASP A 138 -8.81 -10.92 10.10
CA ASP A 138 -9.71 -11.58 11.07
C ASP A 138 -11.19 -11.50 10.67
N GLU A 139 -11.62 -10.36 10.14
CA GLU A 139 -13.00 -10.19 9.68
C GLU A 139 -13.32 -11.11 8.49
N LEU A 140 -12.46 -11.11 7.45
CA LEU A 140 -12.62 -11.99 6.30
C LEU A 140 -12.60 -13.48 6.72
N LYS A 141 -11.68 -13.85 7.61
CA LYS A 141 -11.60 -15.19 8.20
C LYS A 141 -12.91 -15.59 8.90
N ASN A 142 -13.49 -14.68 9.69
CA ASN A 142 -14.75 -14.94 10.39
C ASN A 142 -15.93 -15.08 9.42
N ILE A 143 -15.96 -14.27 8.35
CA ILE A 143 -16.97 -14.36 7.29
C ILE A 143 -16.89 -15.72 6.61
N LEU A 144 -15.68 -16.14 6.18
CA LEU A 144 -15.47 -17.43 5.53
C LEU A 144 -15.80 -18.64 6.45
N ASN A 145 -15.60 -18.51 7.77
CA ASN A 145 -15.97 -19.54 8.74
C ASN A 145 -17.48 -19.60 9.02
N SER A 146 -18.18 -18.45 8.97
CA SER A 146 -19.57 -18.33 9.44
C SER A 146 -20.60 -18.38 8.32
N ASN A 147 -20.22 -17.96 7.11
CA ASN A 147 -21.13 -17.84 5.97
C ASN A 147 -20.67 -18.74 4.82
N PRO A 148 -21.60 -19.46 4.18
CA PRO A 148 -21.30 -20.21 2.97
C PRO A 148 -21.14 -19.29 1.74
N ILE A 149 -21.35 -17.96 1.83
CA ILE A 149 -21.31 -17.07 0.66
C ILE A 149 -20.53 -15.81 1.02
N LEU A 150 -19.55 -15.47 0.19
CA LEU A 150 -18.80 -14.21 0.25
C LEU A 150 -19.30 -13.30 -0.88
N ASP A 151 -19.99 -12.21 -0.56
CA ASP A 151 -20.49 -11.28 -1.57
C ASP A 151 -19.37 -10.47 -2.23
N GLU A 152 -19.63 -10.00 -3.45
CA GLU A 152 -18.68 -9.25 -4.27
C GLU A 152 -18.12 -8.00 -3.56
N LYS A 153 -18.98 -7.25 -2.86
CA LYS A 153 -18.59 -6.00 -2.20
C LYS A 153 -17.60 -6.29 -1.08
N THR A 154 -17.88 -7.31 -0.28
CA THR A 154 -16.98 -7.77 0.77
C THR A 154 -15.68 -8.30 0.18
N PHE A 155 -15.73 -9.16 -0.84
CA PHE A 155 -14.52 -9.67 -1.51
C PHE A 155 -13.62 -8.54 -2.02
N ASN A 156 -14.19 -7.56 -2.72
CA ASN A 156 -13.45 -6.43 -3.28
C ASN A 156 -12.82 -5.52 -2.22
N LEU A 157 -13.34 -5.52 -0.98
CA LEU A 157 -12.73 -4.78 0.13
C LEU A 157 -11.37 -5.36 0.54
N TYR A 158 -11.20 -6.68 0.40
CA TYR A 158 -10.01 -7.41 0.84
C TYR A 158 -9.08 -7.84 -0.29
N LYS A 159 -9.60 -7.99 -1.52
CA LYS A 159 -8.86 -8.55 -2.66
C LYS A 159 -7.45 -7.97 -2.83
N ASP A 160 -7.33 -6.64 -2.96
CA ASP A 160 -6.04 -5.99 -3.21
C ASP A 160 -5.09 -6.11 -2.01
N LYS A 161 -5.63 -6.10 -0.79
CA LYS A 161 -4.84 -6.30 0.42
C LYS A 161 -4.32 -7.73 0.50
N LEU A 162 -5.18 -8.71 0.18
CA LEU A 162 -4.85 -10.13 0.21
C LEU A 162 -3.79 -10.45 -0.85
N ASP A 163 -3.97 -9.98 -2.09
CA ASP A 163 -3.00 -10.18 -3.18
C ASP A 163 -1.60 -9.63 -2.81
N LYS A 164 -1.56 -8.41 -2.23
CA LYS A 164 -0.32 -7.82 -1.73
C LYS A 164 0.29 -8.66 -0.61
N ALA A 165 -0.49 -9.13 0.35
CA ALA A 165 0.00 -9.98 1.43
C ALA A 165 0.60 -11.28 0.87
N LEU A 166 -0.12 -11.99 0.01
CA LEU A 166 0.35 -13.23 -0.63
C LEU A 166 1.65 -13.00 -1.42
N SER A 167 1.72 -11.92 -2.19
CA SER A 167 2.92 -11.57 -2.95
C SER A 167 4.10 -11.21 -2.07
N ARG A 168 3.87 -10.58 -0.92
CA ARG A 168 4.92 -10.31 0.09
C ARG A 168 5.44 -11.60 0.71
N HIS A 169 4.57 -12.48 1.19
CA HIS A 169 4.97 -13.80 1.72
C HIS A 169 5.70 -14.63 0.67
N TRP A 170 5.23 -14.63 -0.57
CA TRP A 170 5.90 -15.30 -1.68
C TRP A 170 7.33 -14.80 -1.89
N ARG A 171 7.55 -13.49 -1.91
CA ARG A 171 8.91 -12.92 -2.05
C ARG A 171 9.81 -13.34 -0.89
N ASN A 172 9.33 -13.27 0.35
CA ASN A 172 10.14 -13.61 1.52
C ASN A 172 10.40 -15.13 1.66
N LEU A 173 9.55 -15.99 1.12
CA LEU A 173 9.83 -17.44 0.98
C LEU A 173 10.84 -17.77 -0.13
N ASN A 174 11.11 -16.84 -1.04
CA ASN A 174 12.10 -16.98 -2.12
C ASN A 174 13.38 -16.17 -1.87
N ARG A 175 13.38 -15.31 -0.85
CA ARG A 175 14.61 -14.84 -0.21
C ARG A 175 15.09 -16.01 0.63
N ASP A 176 15.85 -16.91 0.02
CA ASP A 176 16.46 -18.02 0.73
C ASP A 176 17.08 -17.50 2.04
N PHE A 177 16.90 -18.24 3.13
CA PHE A 177 17.67 -18.05 4.36
C PHE A 177 19.13 -18.39 4.05
N GLU A 178 19.83 -17.49 3.35
CA GLU A 178 21.28 -17.51 3.18
C GLU A 178 21.99 -17.08 4.48
#